data_AF-A0A9X2STZ4-F1
#
_entry.id   AF-A0A9X2STZ4-F1
#
_cell.length_a   1.000
_cell.length_b   1.000
_cell.length_c   1.000
_cell.angle_alpha   90.00
_cell.angle_beta   90.00
_cell.angle_gamma   90.00
#
_symmetry.space_group_name_H-M   'P 1'
#
loop_
_entity.id
_entity.type
_entity.pdbx_description
1 polymer ?
#
loop_
_entity_poly.entity_id
_entity_poly.type
_entity_poly.pdbx_seq_one_letter_code
_entity_poly.pdbx_strand_id
1 'polypeptide(L)'
;SIKTLILTLWKRDDEAPKRSEEVALSNAVSAYIERITGDRSVTPCFNTFYEFVRDDYRRQLEQKNVREKDFDIDNFLNVLEPYYKGGEYDYLLNSDKELDLLHKRFIV
;
A
#
# COMPACT_ATOMS: atom_id res chain seq x y z
N SER A 1 -7.30 2.83 -9.95
CA SER A 1 -5.84 3.04 -9.79
C SER A 1 -5.30 2.00 -8.82
N ILE A 2 -3.99 1.96 -8.49
CA ILE A 2 -3.52 1.06 -7.41
C ILE A 2 -4.29 1.30 -6.11
N LYS A 3 -4.61 2.57 -5.80
CA LYS A 3 -5.39 2.96 -4.63
C LYS A 3 -6.73 2.21 -4.61
N THR A 4 -7.43 2.15 -5.75
CA THR A 4 -8.70 1.41 -5.87
C THR A 4 -8.50 -0.08 -5.62
N LEU A 5 -7.47 -0.70 -6.21
CA LEU A 5 -7.20 -2.13 -6.03
C LEU A 5 -6.90 -2.45 -4.56
N ILE A 6 -6.00 -1.69 -3.93
CA ILE A 6 -5.63 -1.89 -2.53
C ILE A 6 -6.83 -1.62 -1.61
N LEU A 7 -7.63 -0.59 -1.86
CA LEU A 7 -8.84 -0.32 -1.06
C LEU A 7 -9.87 -1.45 -1.18
N THR A 8 -10.10 -1.99 -2.39
CA THR A 8 -11.01 -3.12 -2.59
C THR A 8 -10.51 -4.40 -1.93
N LEU A 9 -9.19 -4.62 -1.87
CA LEU A 9 -8.63 -5.77 -1.16
C LEU A 9 -8.74 -5.58 0.36
N TRP A 10 -8.42 -4.38 0.85
CA TRP A 10 -8.38 -4.08 2.27
C TRP A 10 -9.76 -3.99 2.92
N LYS A 11 -10.73 -3.36 2.23
CA LYS A 11 -12.09 -3.18 2.74
C LYS A 11 -13.02 -4.23 2.15
N ARG A 12 -13.76 -4.91 3.03
CA ARG A 12 -14.88 -5.77 2.66
C ARG A 12 -15.98 -4.91 2.02
N ASP A 13 -16.80 -5.53 1.15
CA ASP A 13 -17.87 -4.86 0.40
C ASP A 13 -18.87 -4.09 1.29
N ASP A 14 -18.93 -4.36 2.59
CA ASP A 14 -19.85 -3.79 3.57
C ASP A 14 -19.29 -2.62 4.41
N GLU A 15 -17.98 -2.31 4.34
CA GLU A 15 -17.38 -1.19 5.07
C GLU A 15 -16.76 -0.14 4.13
N ALA A 16 -17.41 1.03 4.01
CA ALA A 16 -16.83 2.15 3.29
C ALA A 16 -15.54 2.63 3.99
N PRO A 17 -14.42 2.83 3.26
CA PRO A 17 -13.20 3.33 3.86
C PRO A 17 -13.43 4.70 4.48
N LYS A 18 -12.86 4.91 5.67
CA LYS A 18 -12.86 6.22 6.31
C LYS A 18 -11.97 7.16 5.50
N ARG A 19 -12.31 8.45 5.51
CA ARG A 19 -11.48 9.48 4.88
C ARG A 19 -10.03 9.46 5.39
N SER A 20 -9.82 9.14 6.67
CA SER A 20 -8.47 9.02 7.26
C SER A 20 -7.67 7.87 6.64
N GLU A 21 -8.32 6.74 6.39
CA GLU A 21 -7.70 5.55 5.80
C GLU A 21 -7.34 5.80 4.34
N GLU A 22 -8.22 6.46 3.58
CA GLU A 22 -7.91 6.87 2.21
C GLU A 22 -6.72 7.82 2.13
N VAL A 23 -6.64 8.78 3.06
CA VAL A 23 -5.52 9.73 3.15
C VAL A 23 -4.24 9.00 3.52
N ALA A 24 -4.30 8.09 4.50
CA ALA A 24 -3.14 7.30 4.92
C ALA A 24 -2.63 6.39 3.79
N LEU A 25 -3.52 5.76 3.02
CA LEU A 25 -3.11 4.97 1.86
C LEU A 25 -2.51 5.84 0.75
N SER A 26 -3.09 7.02 0.49
CA SER A 26 -2.53 7.95 -0.49
C SER A 26 -1.12 8.38 -0.10
N ASN A 27 -0.90 8.71 1.17
CA ASN A 27 0.41 9.07 1.71
C ASN A 27 1.41 7.92 1.61
N ALA A 28 0.99 6.67 1.89
CA ALA A 28 1.84 5.49 1.75
C ALA A 28 2.30 5.29 0.30
N VAL A 29 1.38 5.41 -0.67
CA VAL A 29 1.69 5.28 -2.10
C VAL A 29 2.63 6.39 -2.56
N SER A 30 2.37 7.64 -2.18
CA SER A 30 3.25 8.77 -2.54
C SER A 30 4.66 8.60 -1.97
N ALA A 31 4.78 8.24 -0.68
CA ALA A 31 6.07 8.03 -0.04
C ALA A 31 6.83 6.84 -0.63
N TYR A 32 6.12 5.79 -1.06
CA TYR A 32 6.72 4.67 -1.77
C TYR A 32 7.26 5.08 -3.15
N ILE A 33 6.50 5.86 -3.92
CA ILE A 33 6.92 6.39 -5.23
C ILE A 33 8.19 7.24 -5.08
N GLU A 34 8.25 8.09 -4.05
CA GLU A 34 9.44 8.88 -3.73
C GLU A 34 10.66 7.98 -3.47
N ARG A 35 10.49 6.91 -2.67
CA ARG A 35 11.55 5.93 -2.38
C ARG A 35 12.09 5.28 -3.65
N ILE A 36 11.23 4.69 -4.49
CA ILE A 36 11.67 3.95 -5.70
C ILE A 36 12.19 4.89 -6.80
N THR A 37 11.81 6.17 -6.77
CA THR A 37 12.34 7.18 -7.69
C THR A 37 13.73 7.62 -7.26
N GLY A 38 13.97 7.75 -5.95
CA GLY A 38 15.26 8.10 -5.35
C GLY A 38 16.26 6.94 -5.32
N ASP A 39 15.79 5.71 -5.16
CA ASP A 39 16.59 4.49 -5.14
C ASP A 39 16.16 3.52 -6.25
N ARG A 40 16.93 3.55 -7.35
CA ARG A 40 16.69 2.69 -8.53
C ARG A 40 17.03 1.22 -8.31
N SER A 41 17.60 0.85 -7.17
CA SER A 41 17.85 -0.56 -6.83
C SER A 41 16.58 -1.29 -6.40
N VAL A 42 15.55 -0.56 -5.98
CA VAL A 42 14.26 -1.13 -5.59
C VAL A 42 13.42 -1.38 -6.83
N THR A 43 13.15 -2.65 -7.12
CA THR A 43 12.20 -3.01 -8.19
C THR A 43 10.78 -2.62 -7.77
N PRO A 44 10.07 -1.80 -8.55
CA PRO A 44 8.72 -1.39 -8.21
C PRO A 44 7.73 -2.55 -8.44
N CYS A 45 7.24 -3.15 -7.36
CA CYS A 45 6.18 -4.15 -7.40
C CYS A 45 5.37 -4.15 -6.09
N PHE A 46 4.39 -5.06 -5.97
CA PHE A 46 3.58 -5.17 -4.78
C PHE A 46 4.40 -5.61 -3.56
N ASN A 47 5.34 -6.56 -3.74
CA ASN A 47 6.16 -7.05 -2.63
C ASN A 47 7.00 -5.95 -1.97
N THR A 48 7.64 -5.11 -2.78
CA THR A 48 8.48 -4.00 -2.29
C THR A 48 7.63 -2.86 -1.72
N PHE A 49 6.39 -2.67 -2.19
CA PHE A 49 5.42 -1.78 -1.54
C PHE A 49 5.00 -2.33 -0.17
N TYR A 50 4.66 -3.62 -0.07
CA TYR A 50 4.28 -4.27 1.17
C TYR A 50 5.39 -4.16 2.23
N GLU A 51 6.63 -4.46 1.84
CA GLU A 51 7.82 -4.32 2.69
C GLU A 51 8.04 -2.88 3.16
N PHE A 52 7.91 -1.91 2.24
CA PHE A 52 7.99 -0.49 2.61
C PHE A 52 6.91 -0.10 3.62
N VAL A 53 5.68 -0.58 3.46
CA VAL A 53 4.60 -0.26 4.42
C VAL A 53 4.91 -0.89 5.78
N ARG A 54 5.31 -2.16 5.80
CA ARG A 54 5.65 -2.91 7.02
C ARG A 54 6.74 -2.23 7.84
N ASP A 55 7.80 -1.77 7.18
CA ASP A 55 9.03 -1.36 7.84
C ASP A 55 9.16 0.18 7.94
N ASP A 56 9.20 0.87 6.80
CA ASP A 56 9.49 2.31 6.73
C ASP A 56 8.26 3.17 7.04
N TYR A 57 7.12 2.87 6.42
CA TYR A 57 5.91 3.67 6.59
C TYR A 57 5.37 3.55 8.02
N ARG A 58 5.42 2.35 8.61
CA ARG A 58 5.08 2.14 10.04
C ARG A 58 5.82 3.12 10.95
N ARG A 59 7.14 3.27 10.78
CA ARG A 59 7.95 4.22 11.55
C ARG A 59 7.53 5.68 11.31
N GLN A 60 7.14 6.03 10.10
CA GLN A 60 6.63 7.38 9.80
C GLN A 60 5.30 7.66 10.51
N LEU A 61 4.41 6.68 10.59
CA LEU A 61 3.14 6.80 11.32
C LEU A 61 3.37 7.00 12.82
N GLU A 62 4.29 6.23 13.40
CA GLU A 62 4.71 6.36 14.79
C GLU A 62 5.27 7.77 15.08
N GLN A 63 6.17 8.28 14.24
CA GLN A 63 6.72 9.63 14.37
C GLN A 63 5.65 10.73 14.27
N LYS A 64 4.64 10.53 13.44
CA LYS A 64 3.51 11.45 13.27
C LYS A 64 2.42 11.28 14.33
N ASN A 65 2.57 10.33 15.27
CA ASN A 65 1.57 9.97 16.27
C ASN A 65 0.19 9.68 15.63
N VAL A 66 0.18 9.02 14.47
CA VAL A 66 -1.06 8.59 13.82
C VAL A 66 -1.72 7.54 14.70
N ARG A 67 -3.00 7.73 15.01
CA ARG A 67 -3.73 6.80 15.87
C ARG A 67 -4.14 5.59 15.04
N GLU A 68 -4.09 4.41 15.65
CA GLU A 68 -4.54 3.15 15.04
C GLU A 68 -5.96 3.25 14.46
N LYS A 69 -6.88 3.94 15.13
CA LYS A 69 -8.25 4.16 14.63
C LYS A 69 -8.34 4.98 13.33
N ASP A 70 -7.29 5.76 13.02
CA ASP A 70 -7.20 6.57 11.80
C ASP A 70 -6.56 5.77 10.66
N PHE A 71 -5.63 4.86 10.98
CA PHE A 71 -5.05 3.87 10.05
C PHE A 71 -4.51 2.65 10.80
N ASP A 72 -5.24 1.54 10.72
CA ASP A 72 -4.85 0.26 11.30
C ASP A 72 -3.89 -0.46 10.33
N ILE A 73 -2.60 -0.19 10.50
CA ILE A 73 -1.54 -0.73 9.64
C ILE A 73 -1.38 -2.24 9.80
N ASP A 74 -1.66 -2.79 10.98
CA ASP A 74 -1.55 -4.23 11.23
C ASP A 74 -2.66 -4.97 10.50
N ASN A 75 -3.91 -4.48 10.58
CA ASN A 75 -5.00 -5.00 9.76
C ASN A 75 -4.72 -4.87 8.26
N PHE A 76 -4.23 -3.70 7.82
CA PHE A 76 -3.86 -3.47 6.43
C PHE A 76 -2.87 -4.52 5.92
N LEU A 77 -1.79 -4.77 6.67
CA LEU A 77 -0.77 -5.75 6.29
C LEU A 77 -1.30 -7.18 6.34
N ASN A 78 -2.14 -7.53 7.31
CA ASN A 78 -2.75 -8.86 7.40
C ASN A 78 -3.68 -9.16 6.23
N VAL A 79 -4.47 -8.19 5.78
CA VAL A 79 -5.36 -8.37 4.63
C VAL A 79 -4.57 -8.50 3.32
N LEU A 80 -3.42 -7.85 3.24
CA LEU A 80 -2.53 -7.89 2.08
C LEU A 80 -1.56 -9.08 2.08
N GLU A 81 -1.36 -9.74 3.22
CA GLU A 81 -0.42 -10.86 3.40
C GLU A 81 -0.63 -12.00 2.38
N PRO A 82 -1.86 -12.43 2.04
CA PRO A 82 -2.06 -13.49 1.04
C PRO A 82 -1.50 -13.16 -0.35
N TYR A 83 -1.32 -11.88 -0.67
CA TYR A 83 -0.77 -11.42 -1.96
C TYR A 83 0.72 -11.09 -1.90
N TYR A 84 1.30 -11.08 -0.69
CA TYR A 84 2.73 -10.90 -0.49
C TYR A 84 3.47 -12.21 -0.81
N LYS A 85 4.77 -12.10 -1.09
CA LYS A 85 5.66 -13.21 -1.46
C LYS A 85 5.43 -14.47 -0.59
N GLY A 86 5.03 -15.57 -1.22
CA GLY A 86 4.77 -16.85 -0.55
C GLY A 86 3.36 -17.00 0.03
N GLY A 87 2.49 -16.01 -0.16
CA GLY A 87 1.06 -16.10 0.15
C GLY A 87 0.27 -16.86 -0.92
N GLU A 88 -0.97 -17.22 -0.59
CA GLU A 88 -1.87 -18.02 -1.44
C GLU A 88 -2.11 -17.40 -2.83
N TYR A 89 -2.02 -16.07 -2.93
CA TYR A 89 -2.34 -15.27 -4.13
C TYR A 89 -1.16 -14.41 -4.60
N ASP A 90 0.07 -14.76 -4.24
CA ASP A 90 1.26 -13.95 -4.53
C ASP A 90 1.50 -13.65 -6.03
N TYR A 91 1.01 -14.55 -6.88
CA TYR A 91 1.01 -14.46 -8.34
C TYR A 91 0.04 -13.42 -8.92
N LEU A 92 -0.95 -12.95 -8.16
CA LEU A 92 -1.97 -12.02 -8.67
C LEU A 92 -1.45 -10.58 -8.77
N LEU A 93 -0.71 -10.11 -7.77
CA LEU A 93 -0.29 -8.70 -7.68
C LEU A 93 1.16 -8.45 -8.08
N ASN A 94 1.94 -9.50 -8.31
CA ASN A 94 3.32 -9.38 -8.79
C ASN A 94 3.49 -9.83 -10.25
N SER A 95 2.39 -10.03 -11.00
CA SER A 95 2.48 -10.46 -12.41
C SER A 95 3.18 -9.42 -13.28
N ASP A 96 3.90 -9.87 -14.32
CA ASP A 96 4.61 -9.03 -15.32
C ASP A 96 3.71 -8.02 -16.05
N LYS A 97 2.39 -8.10 -15.85
CA LYS A 97 1.46 -7.03 -16.22
C LYS A 97 1.51 -5.95 -15.16
N GLU A 98 2.53 -5.10 -15.29
CA GLU A 98 2.74 -3.80 -14.64
C GLU A 98 1.61 -3.39 -13.68
N LEU A 99 1.92 -3.51 -12.39
CA LEU A 99 1.27 -2.70 -11.38
C LEU A 99 1.76 -1.27 -11.60
N ASP A 100 1.15 -0.60 -12.59
CA ASP A 100 1.55 0.73 -13.06
C ASP A 100 1.17 1.78 -12.02
N LEU A 101 2.05 1.85 -11.03
CA LEU A 101 2.09 2.79 -9.92
C LEU A 101 2.36 4.22 -10.38
N LEU A 102 2.96 4.39 -11.57
CA LEU A 102 3.54 5.63 -12.03
C LEU A 102 2.65 6.38 -13.04
N HIS A 103 1.79 5.70 -13.83
CA HIS A 103 1.02 6.36 -14.89
C HIS A 103 -0.48 6.55 -14.63
N LYS A 104 -1.06 6.00 -13.55
CA LYS A 104 -2.45 6.36 -13.19
C LYS A 104 -2.48 7.62 -12.35
N ARG A 105 -2.50 8.78 -13.05
CA ARG A 105 -2.72 10.13 -12.51
C ARG A 105 -3.66 10.11 -11.29
N PHE A 106 -3.14 10.50 -10.14
CA PHE A 106 -3.96 11.01 -9.06
C PHE A 106 -4.59 12.31 -9.55
N ILE A 107 -5.89 12.31 -9.81
CA ILE A 107 -6.63 13.57 -9.94
C ILE A 107 -6.86 14.06 -8.51
N VAL A 108 -6.32 15.25 -8.22
CA VAL A 108 -6.42 16.02 -6.97
C VAL A 108 -7.82 16.57 -6.81
#